data_AF-A0A524QXA0-F1
#
_entry.id   AF-A0A524QXA0-F1
#
_cell.length_a   1.000
_cell.length_b   1.000
_cell.length_c   1.000
_cell.angle_alpha   90.00
_cell.angle_beta   90.00
_cell.angle_gamma   90.00
#
_symmetry.space_group_name_H-M   'P 1'
#
loop_
_entity.id
_entity.type
_entity.pdbx_description
1 polymer ?
#
loop_
_entity_poly.entity_id
_entity_poly.type
_entity_poly.pdbx_seq_one_letter_code
_entity_poly.pdbx_strand_id
1 'polypeptide(L)'
;MRPKLIVQITLAMLMAFPLLLSCGQKQAENQNSAAGGNQQAAATSGSTQQATAEAPKIAATKAAAAGFAGIEKQLIDTLLVMWSAKGHLTSIDQAAEILGITVSDSLRADMLKKLNDNLTMSEKLSRYRPATFVLTNREKLIAQYIIRNEKKNLEFPSIKQIAADLKIAEPELKSRLKFLVDIGLLYDLGGSDATNKLGYSFGGNLADFTFDMGLRYHAFFVDDKLPFNVGCAKEALYLFSTEFAKNKVRYETTDPLTLAPVVVLFDQGQVESIAPQEAKLVEGGACGHNNLFVSQQNAENWTSTQPRLAQQQIPPVYDIRERLAQIAEQSKQQSSDGE
;
A
#
# COMPACT_ATOMS: atom_id res chain seq x y z
N MET A 1 45.80 -24.64 -19.19
CA MET A 1 45.96 -23.23 -19.59
C MET A 1 44.61 -22.71 -20.09
N ARG A 2 44.00 -21.76 -19.39
CA ARG A 2 42.71 -21.12 -19.77
C ARG A 2 42.93 -19.60 -19.74
N PRO A 3 42.45 -18.83 -20.73
CA PRO A 3 42.70 -17.39 -20.77
C PRO A 3 41.72 -16.65 -19.85
N LYS A 4 42.25 -15.66 -19.13
CA LYS A 4 41.50 -14.68 -18.35
C LYS A 4 41.00 -13.58 -19.29
N LEU A 5 39.69 -13.33 -19.32
CA LEU A 5 39.11 -12.15 -19.96
C LEU A 5 39.04 -11.03 -18.91
N ILE A 6 39.81 -9.98 -19.12
CA ILE A 6 39.78 -8.72 -18.35
C ILE A 6 38.89 -7.77 -19.15
N VAL A 7 37.82 -7.27 -18.55
CA VAL A 7 37.03 -6.16 -19.11
C VAL A 7 37.24 -4.95 -18.22
N GLN A 8 37.95 -3.95 -18.77
CA GLN A 8 38.04 -2.60 -18.24
C GLN A 8 36.76 -1.84 -18.60
N ILE A 9 36.12 -1.20 -17.62
CA ILE A 9 35.10 -0.18 -17.86
C ILE A 9 35.69 1.14 -17.42
N THR A 10 35.91 2.02 -18.40
CA THR A 10 36.38 3.38 -18.22
C THR A 10 35.20 4.32 -17.99
N LEU A 11 35.43 5.27 -17.09
CA LEU A 11 34.56 6.30 -16.56
C LEU A 11 34.35 7.47 -17.55
N ALA A 12 33.25 8.20 -17.32
CA ALA A 12 33.05 9.66 -17.46
C ALA A 12 32.12 10.13 -18.60
N MET A 13 31.04 10.86 -18.24
CA MET A 13 31.04 12.33 -18.28
C MET A 13 29.77 12.94 -17.66
N LEU A 14 30.00 14.09 -16.98
CA LEU A 14 29.06 15.05 -16.40
C LEU A 14 28.23 15.80 -17.46
N MET A 15 27.11 16.42 -17.03
CA MET A 15 26.69 17.85 -17.18
C MET A 15 25.15 17.93 -16.95
N ALA A 16 24.63 18.50 -15.85
CA ALA A 16 24.40 19.92 -15.51
C ALA A 16 23.04 20.52 -15.99
N PHE A 17 22.08 20.69 -15.05
CA PHE A 17 21.08 21.78 -14.81
C PHE A 17 20.14 22.30 -15.94
N PRO A 18 19.03 23.08 -15.67
CA PRO A 18 18.49 23.58 -14.40
C PRO A 18 16.95 23.45 -14.16
N LEU A 19 16.57 23.82 -12.93
CA LEU A 19 15.25 24.18 -12.41
C LEU A 19 14.51 25.25 -13.21
N LEU A 20 13.18 25.15 -13.29
CA LEU A 20 12.27 26.29 -13.43
C LEU A 20 11.05 26.13 -12.50
N LEU A 21 11.01 27.01 -11.50
CA LEU A 21 9.83 27.43 -10.77
C LEU A 21 9.01 28.38 -11.66
N SER A 22 7.69 28.23 -11.67
CA SER A 22 6.80 29.33 -12.07
C SER A 22 5.50 29.27 -11.28
N CYS A 23 5.30 30.36 -10.52
CA CYS A 23 4.06 30.73 -9.86
C CYS A 23 2.99 31.12 -10.88
N GLY A 24 1.72 30.83 -10.57
CA GLY A 24 0.58 31.33 -11.34
C GLY A 24 -0.68 31.40 -10.48
N GLN A 25 -0.81 32.49 -9.71
CA GLN A 25 -2.08 32.94 -9.14
C GLN A 25 -3.06 33.30 -10.26
N LYS A 26 -4.34 32.93 -10.08
CA LYS A 26 -5.47 33.67 -10.65
C LYS A 26 -6.61 33.74 -9.62
N GLN A 27 -6.84 34.96 -9.13
CA GLN A 27 -8.06 35.40 -8.46
C GLN A 27 -9.15 35.72 -9.49
N ALA A 28 -10.41 35.55 -9.09
CA ALA A 28 -11.57 36.45 -9.26
C ALA A 28 -12.85 35.63 -8.99
N GLU A 29 -13.51 35.84 -7.84
CA GLU A 29 -14.76 36.61 -7.70
C GLU A 29 -15.98 35.98 -8.42
N ASN A 30 -17.04 35.58 -7.70
CA ASN A 30 -18.11 36.49 -7.27
C ASN A 30 -19.29 35.77 -6.55
N GLN A 31 -19.65 36.34 -5.40
CA GLN A 31 -20.99 36.59 -4.81
C GLN A 31 -22.22 35.73 -5.17
N ASN A 32 -22.90 35.16 -4.14
CA ASN A 32 -24.20 35.69 -3.65
C ASN A 32 -24.83 34.88 -2.47
N SER A 33 -25.11 35.62 -1.39
CA SER A 33 -26.41 35.76 -0.68
C SER A 33 -27.14 34.58 -0.01
N ALA A 34 -27.04 34.57 1.33
CA ALA A 34 -28.10 34.70 2.37
C ALA A 34 -29.45 33.94 2.31
N ALA A 35 -29.72 33.19 3.40
CA ALA A 35 -30.97 33.02 4.20
C ALA A 35 -30.92 31.63 4.87
N GLY A 36 -31.07 31.39 6.17
CA GLY A 36 -32.05 31.90 7.13
C GLY A 36 -33.02 30.75 7.47
N GLY A 37 -32.94 30.16 8.67
CA GLY A 37 -33.94 29.16 9.12
C GLY A 37 -33.53 28.29 10.31
N ASN A 38 -33.81 28.78 11.52
CA ASN A 38 -33.93 27.97 12.73
C ASN A 38 -35.19 27.09 12.66
N GLN A 39 -35.10 25.81 13.07
CA GLN A 39 -36.16 25.16 13.86
C GLN A 39 -35.64 23.86 14.51
N GLN A 40 -36.22 23.57 15.68
CA GLN A 40 -35.77 22.69 16.74
C GLN A 40 -36.84 21.62 17.01
N ALA A 41 -36.43 20.48 17.58
CA ALA A 41 -37.24 19.37 18.12
C ALA A 41 -37.90 18.44 17.08
N ALA A 42 -38.15 17.13 17.30
CA ALA A 42 -38.21 16.30 18.50
C ALA A 42 -37.94 14.82 18.14
N ALA A 43 -37.65 14.01 19.16
CA ALA A 43 -37.41 12.56 19.10
C ALA A 43 -38.65 11.73 18.71
N THR A 44 -38.44 10.60 18.03
CA THR A 44 -39.13 9.33 18.34
C THR A 44 -38.44 8.12 17.69
N SER A 45 -38.62 7.02 18.42
CA SER A 45 -38.08 5.67 18.34
C SER A 45 -38.31 4.88 17.04
N GLY A 46 -37.33 4.01 16.74
CA GLY A 46 -37.59 2.61 16.40
C GLY A 46 -37.59 2.25 14.92
N SER A 47 -36.49 1.68 14.42
CA SER A 47 -36.51 0.62 13.41
C SER A 47 -35.08 0.12 13.17
N THR A 48 -34.83 -1.14 13.47
CA THR A 48 -33.61 -1.85 13.11
C THR A 48 -33.62 -2.09 11.60
N GLN A 49 -33.13 -1.13 10.82
CA GLN A 49 -32.80 -1.31 9.41
C GLN A 49 -31.30 -1.49 9.28
N GLN A 50 -30.92 -2.73 8.95
CA GLN A 50 -29.59 -3.11 8.53
C GLN A 50 -29.29 -2.35 7.22
N ALA A 51 -28.54 -1.27 7.34
CA ALA A 51 -28.09 -0.47 6.20
C ALA A 51 -27.12 -1.31 5.37
N THR A 52 -27.59 -1.83 4.24
CA THR A 52 -26.70 -2.22 3.15
C THR A 52 -26.20 -0.92 2.54
N ALA A 53 -24.91 -0.62 2.74
CA ALA A 53 -24.28 0.55 2.15
C ALA A 53 -24.42 0.46 0.62
N GLU A 54 -25.26 1.31 0.02
CA GLU A 54 -25.31 1.45 -1.43
C GLU A 54 -23.95 1.94 -1.92
N ALA A 55 -23.28 1.12 -2.72
CA ALA A 55 -22.01 1.47 -3.34
C ALA A 55 -22.18 2.75 -4.19
N PRO A 56 -21.26 3.73 -4.07
CA PRO A 56 -21.37 4.99 -4.80
C PRO A 56 -21.31 4.76 -6.31
N LYS A 57 -22.35 5.18 -7.05
CA LYS A 57 -22.35 5.26 -8.52
C LYS A 57 -21.51 6.45 -8.97
N ILE A 58 -20.26 6.20 -9.34
CA ILE A 58 -19.41 7.18 -10.03
C ILE A 58 -19.02 6.58 -11.39
N ALA A 59 -19.22 7.36 -12.46
CA ALA A 59 -19.02 6.91 -13.83
C ALA A 59 -17.52 6.83 -14.17
N ALA A 60 -16.99 5.62 -14.33
CA ALA A 60 -15.70 5.41 -14.96
C ALA A 60 -15.71 5.96 -16.40
N THR A 61 -14.67 6.68 -16.81
CA THR A 61 -14.59 7.22 -18.17
C THR A 61 -14.47 6.07 -19.18
N LYS A 62 -15.39 6.05 -20.17
CA LYS A 62 -15.62 4.94 -21.12
C LYS A 62 -14.37 4.45 -21.87
N ALA A 63 -13.32 5.26 -21.98
CA ALA A 63 -12.08 4.93 -22.70
C ALA A 63 -11.09 4.07 -21.87
N ALA A 64 -11.13 4.15 -20.54
CA ALA A 64 -10.14 3.51 -19.67
C ALA A 64 -10.30 1.98 -19.61
N ALA A 65 -11.53 1.46 -19.65
CA ALA A 65 -11.83 0.03 -19.49
C ALA A 65 -11.91 -0.77 -20.81
N ALA A 66 -11.36 -0.25 -21.91
CA ALA A 66 -11.37 -0.96 -23.19
C ALA A 66 -10.58 -2.28 -23.10
N GLY A 67 -11.22 -3.41 -23.40
CA GLY A 67 -10.61 -4.75 -23.32
C GLY A 67 -10.97 -5.58 -22.07
N PHE A 68 -11.73 -5.00 -21.12
CA PHE A 68 -12.31 -5.73 -19.99
C PHE A 68 -13.80 -6.01 -20.24
N ALA A 69 -14.28 -7.20 -19.87
CA ALA A 69 -15.67 -7.61 -20.07
C ALA A 69 -16.25 -8.32 -18.83
N GLY A 70 -17.58 -8.33 -18.72
CA GLY A 70 -18.28 -9.02 -17.62
C GLY A 70 -17.79 -8.58 -16.24
N ILE A 71 -17.41 -9.55 -15.40
CA ILE A 71 -16.92 -9.33 -14.03
C ILE A 71 -15.64 -8.47 -14.01
N GLU A 72 -14.74 -8.66 -14.97
CA GLU A 72 -13.50 -7.87 -15.02
C GLU A 72 -13.79 -6.39 -15.18
N LYS A 73 -14.77 -6.07 -16.03
CA LYS A 73 -15.17 -4.68 -16.25
C LYS A 73 -15.71 -4.07 -14.97
N GLN A 74 -16.55 -4.80 -14.23
CA GLN A 74 -17.08 -4.33 -12.95
C GLN A 74 -15.96 -4.06 -11.93
N LEU A 75 -14.96 -4.95 -11.85
CA LEU A 75 -13.80 -4.77 -11.00
C LEU A 75 -12.98 -3.55 -11.42
N ILE A 76 -12.67 -3.39 -12.71
CA ILE A 76 -11.89 -2.25 -13.20
C ILE A 76 -12.63 -0.93 -13.01
N ASP A 77 -13.93 -0.86 -13.33
CA ASP A 77 -14.73 0.34 -13.09
C ASP A 77 -14.68 0.73 -11.60
N THR A 78 -14.83 -0.26 -10.70
CA THR A 78 -14.74 -0.06 -9.25
C THR A 78 -13.35 0.43 -8.82
N LEU A 79 -12.29 -0.18 -9.35
CA LEU A 79 -10.92 0.22 -9.07
C LEU A 79 -10.63 1.64 -9.54
N LEU A 80 -11.10 2.04 -10.72
CA LEU A 80 -10.91 3.40 -11.23
C LEU A 80 -11.63 4.45 -10.37
N VAL A 81 -12.83 4.14 -9.90
CA VAL A 81 -13.53 4.99 -8.93
C VAL A 81 -12.74 5.10 -7.64
N MET A 82 -12.32 3.97 -7.07
CA MET A 82 -11.58 3.98 -5.80
C MET A 82 -10.22 4.66 -5.91
N TRP A 83 -9.47 4.45 -6.99
CA TRP A 83 -8.18 5.09 -7.22
C TRP A 83 -8.26 6.59 -7.50
N SER A 84 -9.45 7.10 -7.85
CA SER A 84 -9.70 8.54 -7.93
C SER A 84 -9.82 9.21 -6.56
N ALA A 85 -10.14 8.43 -5.51
CA ALA A 85 -10.17 8.94 -4.15
C ALA A 85 -8.76 9.17 -3.59
N LYS A 86 -8.62 10.20 -2.76
CA LYS A 86 -7.33 10.67 -2.23
C LYS A 86 -6.63 9.56 -1.44
N GLY A 87 -5.45 9.17 -1.90
CA GLY A 87 -4.60 8.18 -1.24
C GLY A 87 -5.07 6.74 -1.30
N HIS A 88 -6.21 6.45 -1.94
CA HIS A 88 -6.71 5.08 -2.06
C HIS A 88 -5.91 4.26 -3.07
N LEU A 89 -5.50 3.07 -2.67
CA LEU A 89 -4.80 2.03 -3.44
C LEU A 89 -5.52 0.68 -3.29
N THR A 90 -6.80 0.64 -3.64
CA THR A 90 -7.64 -0.56 -3.57
C THR A 90 -7.12 -1.66 -4.49
N SER A 91 -7.06 -2.90 -3.99
CA SER A 91 -6.70 -4.11 -4.75
C SER A 91 -7.93 -4.82 -5.33
N ILE A 92 -7.72 -5.79 -6.22
CA ILE A 92 -8.79 -6.56 -6.88
C ILE A 92 -9.63 -7.33 -5.86
N ASP A 93 -9.01 -7.92 -4.82
CA ASP A 93 -9.74 -8.60 -3.75
C ASP A 93 -10.61 -7.64 -2.93
N GLN A 94 -10.11 -6.43 -2.64
CA GLN A 94 -10.90 -5.40 -1.98
C GLN A 94 -12.05 -4.92 -2.89
N ALA A 95 -11.81 -4.71 -4.18
CA ALA A 95 -12.86 -4.38 -5.14
C ALA A 95 -13.91 -5.50 -5.26
N ALA A 96 -13.50 -6.77 -5.20
CA ALA A 96 -14.41 -7.90 -5.19
C ALA A 96 -15.29 -7.94 -3.94
N GLU A 97 -14.71 -7.66 -2.77
CA GLU A 97 -15.44 -7.54 -1.50
C GLU A 97 -16.48 -6.41 -1.58
N ILE A 98 -16.11 -5.24 -2.12
CA ILE A 98 -17.02 -4.12 -2.37
C ILE A 98 -18.22 -4.54 -3.23
N LEU A 99 -17.98 -5.35 -4.25
CA LEU A 99 -18.99 -5.83 -5.18
C LEU A 99 -19.77 -7.06 -4.67
N GLY A 100 -19.38 -7.65 -3.54
CA GLY A 100 -19.98 -8.88 -3.02
C GLY A 100 -19.76 -10.10 -3.94
N ILE A 101 -18.66 -10.13 -4.70
CA ILE A 101 -18.34 -11.21 -5.64
C ILE A 101 -17.10 -11.99 -5.22
N THR A 102 -17.02 -13.26 -5.65
CA THR A 102 -15.81 -14.06 -5.50
C THR A 102 -14.98 -13.99 -6.78
N VAL A 103 -13.68 -13.73 -6.64
CA VAL A 103 -12.73 -13.67 -7.76
C VAL A 103 -11.79 -14.86 -7.68
N SER A 104 -11.77 -15.68 -8.72
CA SER A 104 -10.85 -16.82 -8.83
C SER A 104 -9.41 -16.37 -9.09
N ASP A 105 -8.43 -17.21 -8.70
CA ASP A 105 -7.02 -17.00 -9.01
C ASP A 105 -6.74 -16.86 -10.53
N SER A 106 -7.44 -17.63 -11.37
CA SER A 106 -7.30 -17.54 -12.84
C SER A 106 -7.72 -16.17 -13.36
N LEU A 107 -8.86 -15.65 -12.89
CA LEU A 107 -9.33 -14.30 -13.21
C LEU A 107 -8.32 -13.23 -12.75
N ARG A 108 -7.76 -13.36 -11.54
CA ARG A 108 -6.73 -12.43 -11.04
C ARG A 108 -5.45 -12.46 -11.90
N ALA A 109 -5.02 -13.64 -12.33
CA ALA A 109 -3.86 -13.80 -13.22
C ALA A 109 -4.12 -13.19 -14.60
N ASP A 110 -5.31 -13.37 -15.17
CA ASP A 110 -5.67 -12.74 -16.45
C ASP A 110 -5.77 -11.21 -16.33
N MET A 111 -6.36 -10.71 -15.24
CA MET A 111 -6.38 -9.28 -14.95
C MET A 111 -4.98 -8.69 -14.80
N LEU A 112 -4.04 -9.40 -14.17
CA LEU A 112 -2.64 -8.96 -14.10
C LEU A 112 -2.05 -8.74 -15.49
N LYS A 113 -2.26 -9.68 -16.42
CA LYS A 113 -1.80 -9.56 -17.81
C LYS A 113 -2.43 -8.34 -18.48
N LYS A 114 -3.76 -8.21 -18.41
CA LYS A 114 -4.48 -7.09 -19.04
C LYS A 114 -4.07 -5.73 -18.45
N LEU A 115 -3.82 -5.65 -17.15
CA LEU A 115 -3.35 -4.42 -16.50
C LEU A 115 -1.92 -4.06 -16.92
N ASN A 116 -1.03 -5.05 -17.11
CA ASN A 116 0.31 -4.81 -17.67
C ASN A 116 0.25 -4.26 -19.10
N ASP A 117 -0.73 -4.72 -19.89
CA ASP A 117 -0.96 -4.22 -21.25
C ASP A 117 -1.59 -2.81 -21.28
N ASN A 118 -2.06 -2.28 -20.13
CA ASN A 118 -2.83 -1.03 -20.03
C ASN A 118 -2.36 -0.09 -18.90
N LEU A 119 -1.04 0.06 -18.70
CA LEU A 119 -0.47 0.87 -17.60
C LEU A 119 -0.90 2.34 -17.60
N THR A 120 -1.24 2.91 -18.76
CA THR A 120 -1.66 4.31 -18.91
C THR A 120 -3.10 4.57 -18.47
N MET A 121 -3.86 3.52 -18.13
CA MET A 121 -5.25 3.61 -17.70
C MET A 121 -5.43 4.42 -16.40
N SER A 122 -4.42 4.42 -15.53
CA SER A 122 -4.41 5.17 -14.28
C SER A 122 -2.98 5.54 -13.88
N GLU A 123 -2.78 6.75 -13.34
CA GLU A 123 -1.50 7.15 -12.74
C GLU A 123 -1.06 6.15 -11.66
N LYS A 124 -2.02 5.60 -10.88
CA LYS A 124 -1.74 4.61 -9.83
C LYS A 124 -1.15 3.33 -10.42
N LEU A 125 -1.65 2.86 -11.56
CA LEU A 125 -1.12 1.68 -12.24
C LEU A 125 0.28 1.91 -12.78
N SER A 126 0.50 3.05 -13.43
CA SER A 126 1.81 3.42 -13.94
C SER A 126 2.83 3.55 -12.79
N ARG A 127 2.42 4.12 -11.66
CA ARG A 127 3.30 4.39 -10.51
C ARG A 127 3.60 3.14 -9.69
N TYR A 128 2.58 2.38 -9.30
CA TYR A 128 2.73 1.27 -8.35
C TYR A 128 2.83 -0.11 -8.99
N ARG A 129 2.62 -0.19 -10.31
CA ARG A 129 2.59 -1.43 -11.11
C ARG A 129 1.40 -2.35 -10.81
N PRO A 130 0.93 -3.14 -11.79
CA PRO A 130 -0.23 -4.01 -11.64
C PRO A 130 -0.15 -5.04 -10.51
N ALA A 131 1.03 -5.59 -10.22
CA ALA A 131 1.20 -6.61 -9.18
C ALA A 131 0.73 -6.12 -7.79
N THR A 132 0.90 -4.83 -7.48
CA THR A 132 0.42 -4.23 -6.22
C THR A 132 -1.08 -4.34 -6.04
N PHE A 133 -1.84 -4.36 -7.13
CA PHE A 133 -3.31 -4.38 -7.11
C PHE A 133 -3.89 -5.78 -7.26
N VAL A 134 -3.13 -6.74 -7.79
CA VAL A 134 -3.60 -8.13 -7.96
C VAL A 134 -3.35 -8.98 -6.72
N LEU A 135 -2.25 -8.70 -6.02
CA LEU A 135 -1.87 -9.41 -4.80
C LEU A 135 -2.70 -8.93 -3.59
N THR A 136 -3.22 -9.89 -2.85
CA THR A 136 -3.78 -9.64 -1.50
C THR A 136 -2.66 -9.20 -0.54
N ASN A 137 -3.02 -8.57 0.57
CA ASN A 137 -2.06 -8.22 1.63
C ASN A 137 -1.35 -9.46 2.21
N ARG A 138 -2.05 -10.60 2.26
CA ARG A 138 -1.50 -11.90 2.69
C ARG A 138 -0.44 -12.42 1.73
N GLU A 139 -0.71 -12.38 0.42
CA GLU A 139 0.23 -12.81 -0.62
C GLU A 139 1.47 -11.92 -0.68
N LYS A 140 1.29 -10.60 -0.49
CA LYS A 140 2.39 -9.64 -0.32
C LYS A 140 3.30 -10.02 0.86
N LEU A 141 2.72 -10.37 2.01
CA LEU A 141 3.46 -10.81 3.19
C LEU A 141 4.26 -12.10 2.94
N ILE A 142 3.64 -13.09 2.29
CA ILE A 142 4.30 -14.36 1.92
C ILE A 142 5.50 -14.08 1.00
N ALA A 143 5.32 -13.27 -0.05
CA ALA A 143 6.38 -12.91 -0.97
C ALA A 143 7.54 -12.19 -0.27
N GLN A 144 7.24 -11.21 0.59
CA GLN A 144 8.26 -10.52 1.40
C GLN A 144 9.05 -11.49 2.29
N TYR A 145 8.37 -12.46 2.91
CA TYR A 145 9.02 -13.46 3.76
C TYR A 145 10.02 -14.30 2.96
N ILE A 146 9.65 -14.76 1.76
CA ILE A 146 10.52 -15.57 0.90
C ILE A 146 11.74 -14.76 0.46
N ILE A 147 11.52 -13.58 -0.11
CA ILE A 147 12.59 -12.67 -0.58
C ILE A 147 13.57 -12.34 0.55
N ARG A 148 13.06 -12.11 1.76
CA ARG A 148 13.89 -11.79 2.92
C ARG A 148 14.77 -12.96 3.32
N ASN A 149 14.26 -14.18 3.31
CA ASN A 149 15.04 -15.37 3.65
C ASN A 149 16.09 -15.68 2.58
N GLU A 150 15.73 -15.52 1.30
CA GLU A 150 16.66 -15.65 0.17
C GLU A 150 17.84 -14.67 0.29
N LYS A 151 17.58 -13.38 0.57
CA LYS A 151 18.64 -12.36 0.76
C LYS A 151 19.60 -12.64 1.90
N LYS A 152 19.17 -13.35 2.94
CA LYS A 152 20.03 -13.68 4.08
C LYS A 152 20.96 -14.86 3.78
N ASN A 153 20.92 -15.44 2.57
CA ASN A 153 21.59 -16.70 2.22
C ASN A 153 21.30 -17.82 3.22
N LEU A 154 20.13 -17.77 3.86
CA LEU A 154 19.69 -18.82 4.77
C LEU A 154 19.15 -19.98 3.93
N GLU A 155 19.12 -21.18 4.54
CA GLU A 155 18.40 -22.30 3.93
C GLU A 155 16.94 -21.89 3.65
N PHE A 156 16.39 -22.33 2.50
CA PHE A 156 15.00 -22.08 2.18
C PHE A 156 14.10 -22.58 3.32
N PRO A 157 13.19 -21.74 3.84
CA PRO A 157 12.30 -22.13 4.92
C PRO A 157 11.40 -23.31 4.51
N SER A 158 10.90 -24.08 5.47
CA SER A 158 9.89 -25.12 5.21
C SER A 158 8.48 -24.54 5.17
N ILE A 159 7.50 -25.24 4.57
CA ILE A 159 6.09 -24.82 4.56
C ILE A 159 5.59 -24.63 5.98
N LYS A 160 5.94 -25.56 6.86
CA LYS A 160 5.61 -25.53 8.28
C LYS A 160 6.22 -24.31 8.99
N GLN A 161 7.46 -23.95 8.69
CA GLN A 161 8.12 -22.76 9.25
C GLN A 161 7.39 -21.49 8.81
N ILE A 162 7.15 -21.31 7.51
CA ILE A 162 6.44 -20.13 6.99
C ILE A 162 5.03 -20.04 7.59
N ALA A 163 4.31 -21.17 7.61
CA ALA A 163 2.97 -21.25 8.16
C ALA A 163 2.93 -20.82 9.64
N ALA A 164 3.87 -21.32 10.45
CA ALA A 164 3.98 -20.93 11.85
C ALA A 164 4.31 -19.43 12.01
N ASP A 165 5.33 -18.94 11.31
CA ASP A 165 5.83 -17.57 11.45
C ASP A 165 4.80 -16.53 11.01
N LEU A 166 4.07 -16.81 9.92
CA LEU A 166 3.06 -15.91 9.35
C LEU A 166 1.64 -16.18 9.87
N LYS A 167 1.47 -17.18 10.75
CA LYS A 167 0.17 -17.65 11.26
C LYS A 167 -0.78 -18.01 10.10
N ILE A 168 -0.18 -18.70 9.13
CA ILE A 168 -0.61 -19.43 7.94
C ILE A 168 -1.30 -20.78 8.18
N ALA A 169 -2.51 -21.08 7.72
CA ALA A 169 -2.85 -22.49 7.53
C ALA A 169 -1.98 -23.08 6.40
N GLU A 170 -1.35 -24.24 6.60
CA GLU A 170 -0.49 -24.84 5.56
C GLU A 170 -1.21 -25.06 4.21
N PRO A 171 -2.47 -25.54 4.16
CA PRO A 171 -3.19 -25.68 2.88
C PRO A 171 -3.41 -24.33 2.17
N GLU A 172 -3.75 -23.29 2.92
CA GLU A 172 -3.89 -21.92 2.39
C GLU A 172 -2.54 -21.43 1.84
N LEU A 173 -1.46 -21.58 2.62
CA LEU A 173 -0.11 -21.19 2.19
C LEU A 173 0.30 -21.89 0.89
N LYS A 174 0.09 -23.21 0.78
CA LYS A 174 0.39 -23.97 -0.45
C LYS A 174 -0.39 -23.43 -1.65
N SER A 175 -1.69 -23.15 -1.46
CA SER A 175 -2.52 -22.56 -2.50
C SER A 175 -2.02 -21.16 -2.92
N ARG A 176 -1.64 -20.31 -1.97
CA ARG A 176 -1.10 -18.97 -2.26
C ARG A 176 0.25 -19.03 -2.96
N LEU A 177 1.16 -19.92 -2.54
CA LEU A 177 2.45 -20.12 -3.20
C LEU A 177 2.28 -20.55 -4.66
N LYS A 178 1.33 -21.47 -4.93
CA LYS A 178 0.98 -21.85 -6.30
C LYS A 178 0.53 -20.63 -7.12
N PHE A 179 -0.38 -19.82 -6.58
CA PHE A 179 -0.82 -18.61 -7.28
C PHE A 179 0.34 -17.65 -7.57
N LEU A 180 1.25 -17.46 -6.60
CA LEU A 180 2.44 -16.61 -6.77
C LEU A 180 3.39 -17.14 -7.87
N VAL A 181 3.49 -18.46 -8.05
CA VAL A 181 4.20 -19.07 -9.19
C VAL A 181 3.44 -18.87 -10.49
N ASP A 182 2.12 -19.08 -10.50
CA ASP A 182 1.29 -18.97 -11.70
C ASP A 182 1.35 -17.56 -12.32
N ILE A 183 1.52 -16.52 -11.49
CA ILE A 183 1.69 -15.13 -11.96
C ILE A 183 3.15 -14.72 -12.21
N GLY A 184 4.10 -15.64 -12.06
CA GLY A 184 5.53 -15.41 -12.28
C GLY A 184 6.25 -14.59 -11.21
N LEU A 185 5.65 -14.40 -10.02
CA LEU A 185 6.32 -13.71 -8.91
C LEU A 185 7.39 -14.58 -8.27
N LEU A 186 7.14 -15.89 -8.20
CA LEU A 186 8.05 -16.89 -7.66
C LEU A 186 8.38 -17.94 -8.72
N TYR A 187 9.57 -18.52 -8.64
CA TYR A 187 9.91 -19.77 -9.33
C TYR A 187 9.88 -20.93 -8.34
N ASP A 188 9.26 -22.03 -8.77
CA ASP A 188 9.41 -23.33 -8.13
C ASP A 188 10.70 -23.98 -8.67
N LEU A 189 11.64 -24.26 -7.77
CA LEU A 189 12.95 -24.86 -8.03
C LEU A 189 12.90 -26.39 -8.00
N GLY A 190 11.71 -27.01 -7.93
CA GLY A 190 11.53 -28.46 -8.01
C GLY A 190 12.00 -29.21 -6.76
N GLY A 191 11.98 -28.55 -5.61
CA GLY A 191 12.43 -29.08 -4.31
C GLY A 191 11.31 -29.40 -3.32
N SER A 192 10.04 -29.36 -3.73
CA SER A 192 8.85 -29.53 -2.87
C SER A 192 8.64 -30.95 -2.33
N ASP A 193 9.69 -31.78 -2.35
CA ASP A 193 9.61 -33.22 -2.29
C ASP A 193 10.39 -33.69 -1.05
N ALA A 194 9.64 -34.14 -0.04
CA ALA A 194 10.02 -34.92 1.15
C ALA A 194 11.21 -34.47 2.04
N THR A 195 12.03 -33.49 1.63
CA THR A 195 13.25 -33.05 2.33
C THR A 195 13.11 -31.68 3.02
N ASN A 196 11.87 -31.19 3.18
CA ASN A 196 11.48 -30.03 3.99
C ASN A 196 11.93 -28.63 3.53
N LYS A 197 12.45 -28.43 2.32
CA LYS A 197 12.82 -27.08 1.83
C LYS A 197 11.84 -26.62 0.76
N LEU A 198 11.31 -25.39 0.87
CA LEU A 198 10.26 -24.89 -0.03
C LEU A 198 10.69 -24.96 -1.51
N GLY A 199 11.96 -24.70 -1.81
CA GLY A 199 12.43 -24.60 -3.18
C GLY A 199 11.75 -23.46 -3.95
N TYR A 200 11.30 -22.38 -3.31
CA TYR A 200 10.79 -21.21 -4.02
C TYR A 200 11.82 -20.09 -3.98
N SER A 201 12.10 -19.48 -5.13
CA SER A 201 12.95 -18.29 -5.26
C SER A 201 12.16 -17.17 -5.91
N PHE A 202 12.57 -15.93 -5.68
CA PHE A 202 11.95 -14.79 -6.33
C PHE A 202 12.17 -14.81 -7.85
N GLY A 203 11.08 -14.78 -8.62
CA GLY A 203 11.13 -15.00 -10.06
C GLY A 203 11.42 -13.77 -10.92
N GLY A 204 11.26 -12.57 -10.36
CA GLY A 204 11.34 -11.33 -11.11
C GLY A 204 12.68 -10.59 -10.99
N ASN A 205 12.77 -9.47 -11.72
CA ASN A 205 13.67 -8.39 -11.33
C ASN A 205 13.11 -7.75 -10.05
N LEU A 206 13.84 -7.87 -8.94
CA LEU A 206 13.37 -7.41 -7.64
C LEU A 206 13.03 -5.92 -7.65
N ALA A 207 13.67 -5.12 -8.51
CA ALA A 207 13.36 -3.70 -8.66
C ALA A 207 11.90 -3.47 -9.12
N ASP A 208 11.34 -4.35 -9.95
CA ASP A 208 10.00 -4.20 -10.50
C ASP A 208 8.90 -4.48 -9.46
N PHE A 209 9.24 -5.21 -8.39
CA PHE A 209 8.32 -5.62 -7.32
C PHE A 209 8.64 -4.99 -5.96
N THR A 210 9.78 -4.32 -5.80
CA THR A 210 10.15 -3.65 -4.54
C THR A 210 10.19 -2.13 -4.64
N PHE A 211 9.90 -1.58 -5.81
CA PHE A 211 9.72 -0.13 -5.96
C PHE A 211 8.43 0.32 -5.26
N ASP A 212 8.52 1.42 -4.50
CA ASP A 212 7.43 2.02 -3.71
C ASP A 212 6.62 1.03 -2.87
N MET A 213 5.44 0.64 -3.36
CA MET A 213 4.45 -0.19 -2.66
C MET A 213 4.45 -1.65 -3.07
N GLY A 214 5.26 -2.05 -4.07
CA GLY A 214 5.16 -3.32 -4.79
C GLY A 214 4.62 -4.50 -3.97
N LEU A 215 5.39 -4.91 -2.95
CA LEU A 215 5.01 -5.97 -2.00
C LEU A 215 4.67 -5.47 -0.59
N ARG A 216 4.56 -4.16 -0.39
CA ARG A 216 4.13 -3.57 0.88
C ARG A 216 2.63 -3.30 0.87
N TYR A 217 2.06 -3.16 2.05
CA TYR A 217 0.68 -2.75 2.21
C TYR A 217 0.53 -1.88 3.45
N HIS A 218 -0.41 -0.95 3.37
CA HIS A 218 -0.82 -0.09 4.45
C HIS A 218 -2.34 -0.09 4.46
N ALA A 219 -2.92 -1.08 5.14
CA ALA A 219 -4.35 -1.36 5.10
C ALA A 219 -5.12 -0.45 6.04
N PHE A 220 -6.19 0.15 5.54
CA PHE A 220 -7.08 1.05 6.25
C PHE A 220 -8.45 0.41 6.39
N PHE A 221 -8.98 0.43 7.61
CA PHE A 221 -10.34 0.06 7.95
C PHE A 221 -10.96 1.25 8.67
N VAL A 222 -11.95 1.91 8.05
CA VAL A 222 -12.51 3.19 8.53
C VAL A 222 -14.00 2.97 8.84
N ASP A 223 -14.39 3.00 10.12
CA ASP A 223 -15.75 2.71 10.59
C ASP A 223 -16.37 1.50 9.83
N ASP A 224 -17.57 1.68 9.26
CA ASP A 224 -18.29 0.70 8.46
C ASP A 224 -17.97 0.81 6.95
N LYS A 225 -16.88 1.50 6.58
CA LYS A 225 -16.43 1.62 5.18
C LYS A 225 -15.60 0.42 4.76
N LEU A 226 -15.58 0.17 3.45
CA LEU A 226 -14.83 -0.91 2.84
C LEU A 226 -13.32 -0.67 2.95
N PRO A 227 -12.52 -1.72 3.19
CA PRO A 227 -11.09 -1.58 3.39
C PRO A 227 -10.38 -1.16 2.10
N PHE A 228 -9.32 -0.36 2.25
CA PHE A 228 -8.44 0.04 1.15
C PHE A 228 -6.99 0.09 1.62
N ASN A 229 -6.03 0.13 0.71
CA ASN A 229 -4.63 0.43 1.07
C ASN A 229 -4.28 1.89 0.79
N VAL A 230 -3.24 2.39 1.44
CA VAL A 230 -2.63 3.70 1.15
C VAL A 230 -1.17 3.56 0.73
N GLY A 231 -0.59 4.59 0.13
CA GLY A 231 0.72 4.51 -0.52
C GLY A 231 1.92 4.49 0.42
N CYS A 232 1.78 4.91 1.67
CA CYS A 232 2.81 4.77 2.70
C CYS A 232 2.29 5.12 4.09
N ALA A 233 3.11 4.90 5.13
CA ALA A 233 2.76 5.28 6.50
C ALA A 233 2.57 6.81 6.67
N LYS A 234 3.34 7.64 5.97
CA LYS A 234 3.17 9.11 6.07
C LYS A 234 1.82 9.56 5.52
N GLU A 235 1.40 8.98 4.39
CA GLU A 235 0.08 9.23 3.80
C GLU A 235 -1.04 8.73 4.73
N ALA A 236 -0.85 7.58 5.38
CA ALA A 236 -1.75 7.07 6.41
C ALA A 236 -2.00 8.09 7.53
N LEU A 237 -0.93 8.62 8.13
CA LEU A 237 -1.03 9.60 9.21
C LEU A 237 -1.70 10.90 8.73
N TYR A 238 -1.41 11.34 7.51
CA TYR A 238 -2.05 12.52 6.95
C TYR A 238 -3.57 12.33 6.79
N LEU A 239 -4.01 11.16 6.31
CA LEU A 239 -5.43 10.85 6.14
C LEU A 239 -6.15 10.76 7.50
N PHE A 240 -5.51 10.23 8.54
CA PHE A 240 -6.07 10.26 9.91
C PHE A 240 -6.37 11.68 10.37
N SER A 241 -5.41 12.60 10.23
CA SER A 241 -5.54 13.97 10.73
C SER A 241 -6.41 14.88 9.87
N THR A 242 -6.79 14.43 8.66
CA THR A 242 -7.56 15.24 7.71
C THR A 242 -8.88 14.57 7.34
N GLU A 243 -8.85 13.67 6.36
CA GLU A 243 -10.03 13.02 5.77
C GLU A 243 -10.84 12.23 6.81
N PHE A 244 -10.16 11.54 7.72
CA PHE A 244 -10.78 10.60 8.67
C PHE A 244 -10.68 11.06 10.12
N ALA A 245 -10.50 12.37 10.36
CA ALA A 245 -10.32 12.93 11.70
C ALA A 245 -11.51 12.70 12.65
N LYS A 246 -12.69 12.33 12.12
CA LYS A 246 -13.90 12.07 12.90
C LYS A 246 -14.30 10.60 12.93
N ASN A 247 -13.52 9.73 12.28
CA ASN A 247 -13.83 8.32 12.11
C ASN A 247 -12.99 7.48 13.07
N LYS A 248 -13.49 6.29 13.42
CA LYS A 248 -12.65 5.23 13.97
C LYS A 248 -11.87 4.60 12.83
N VAL A 249 -10.55 4.57 12.94
CA VAL A 249 -9.68 3.99 11.93
C VAL A 249 -8.73 2.97 12.54
N ARG A 250 -8.70 1.78 11.95
CA ARG A 250 -7.65 0.79 12.17
C ARG A 250 -6.73 0.80 10.97
N TYR A 251 -5.44 1.04 11.22
CA TYR A 251 -4.38 0.98 10.22
C TYR A 251 -3.46 -0.19 10.54
N GLU A 252 -3.25 -1.03 9.53
CA GLU A 252 -2.37 -2.19 9.63
C GLU A 252 -1.27 -2.16 8.58
N THR A 253 -0.08 -2.51 9.02
CA THR A 253 1.09 -2.71 8.18
C THR A 253 2.01 -3.74 8.84
N THR A 254 3.14 -4.02 8.21
CA THR A 254 4.23 -4.77 8.83
C THR A 254 5.50 -3.95 8.89
N ASP A 255 6.32 -4.22 9.89
CA ASP A 255 7.70 -3.74 9.97
C ASP A 255 8.50 -4.29 8.77
N PRO A 256 9.07 -3.44 7.90
CA PRO A 256 9.80 -3.89 6.71
C PRO A 256 11.04 -4.76 7.00
N LEU A 257 11.62 -4.63 8.19
CA LEU A 257 12.81 -5.37 8.60
C LEU A 257 12.45 -6.75 9.15
N THR A 258 11.35 -6.87 9.90
CA THR A 258 11.00 -8.10 10.64
C THR A 258 9.75 -8.80 10.15
N LEU A 259 8.91 -8.12 9.36
CA LEU A 259 7.56 -8.52 8.96
C LEU A 259 6.59 -8.69 10.14
N ALA A 260 6.99 -8.25 11.34
CA ALA A 260 6.11 -8.22 12.49
C ALA A 260 4.96 -7.22 12.25
N PRO A 261 3.72 -7.54 12.67
CA PRO A 261 2.59 -6.65 12.46
C PRO A 261 2.74 -5.38 13.29
N VAL A 262 2.31 -4.26 12.70
CA VAL A 262 2.11 -2.99 13.39
C VAL A 262 0.68 -2.54 13.14
N VAL A 263 -0.05 -2.29 14.23
CA VAL A 263 -1.45 -1.84 14.20
C VAL A 263 -1.57 -0.52 14.94
N VAL A 264 -2.22 0.46 14.33
CA VAL A 264 -2.57 1.74 14.95
C VAL A 264 -4.09 1.85 14.96
N LEU A 265 -4.67 2.07 16.14
CA LEU A 265 -6.07 2.42 16.30
C LEU A 265 -6.18 3.91 16.56
N PHE A 266 -7.07 4.55 15.81
CA PHE A 266 -7.34 5.97 15.84
C PHE A 266 -8.84 6.18 16.02
N ASP A 267 -9.24 7.15 16.83
CA ASP A 267 -10.63 7.54 16.99
C ASP A 267 -10.71 9.04 17.29
N GLN A 268 -11.65 9.72 16.64
CA GLN A 268 -11.93 11.15 16.84
C GLN A 268 -10.70 12.06 16.87
N GLY A 269 -9.75 11.86 15.95
CA GLY A 269 -8.59 12.74 15.85
C GLY A 269 -7.42 12.31 16.72
N GLN A 270 -7.56 11.22 17.49
CA GLN A 270 -6.61 10.79 18.51
C GLN A 270 -6.17 9.34 18.33
N VAL A 271 -4.95 9.02 18.73
CA VAL A 271 -4.45 7.65 18.77
C VAL A 271 -4.99 6.94 20.00
N GLU A 272 -5.89 5.97 19.82
CA GLU A 272 -6.38 5.11 20.89
C GLU A 272 -5.28 4.14 21.36
N SER A 273 -4.64 3.44 20.42
CA SER A 273 -3.61 2.47 20.75
C SER A 273 -2.64 2.23 19.59
N ILE A 274 -1.46 1.73 19.92
CA ILE A 274 -0.43 1.31 18.97
C ILE A 274 0.07 -0.05 19.46
N ALA A 275 0.12 -1.02 18.56
CA ALA A 275 0.62 -2.36 18.83
C ALA A 275 1.72 -2.71 17.81
N PRO A 276 2.97 -2.97 18.25
CA PRO A 276 3.46 -2.81 19.63
C PRO A 276 3.52 -1.33 20.05
N GLN A 277 3.51 -1.07 21.36
CA GLN A 277 3.44 0.29 21.92
C GLN A 277 4.65 1.16 21.53
N GLU A 278 5.79 0.52 21.32
CA GLU A 278 7.09 1.10 21.00
C GLU A 278 7.27 1.38 19.51
N ALA A 279 6.24 1.11 18.69
CA ALA A 279 6.34 1.28 17.25
C ALA A 279 6.68 2.72 16.86
N LYS A 280 7.57 2.85 15.87
CA LYS A 280 8.10 4.13 15.38
C LYS A 280 7.80 4.32 13.91
N LEU A 281 7.72 5.57 13.50
CA LEU A 281 7.61 5.97 12.10
C LEU A 281 8.97 6.45 11.61
N VAL A 282 9.42 5.91 10.48
CA VAL A 282 10.48 6.55 9.67
C VAL A 282 9.78 7.37 8.60
N GLU A 283 10.09 8.67 8.51
CA GLU A 283 9.68 9.49 7.36
C GLU A 283 10.87 9.80 6.46
N GLY A 284 10.74 9.51 5.17
CA GLY A 284 11.74 9.80 4.15
C GLY A 284 11.12 10.45 2.91
N GLY A 285 11.94 10.78 1.92
CA GLY A 285 11.50 11.47 0.69
C GLY A 285 10.33 10.77 -0.03
N ALA A 286 10.59 9.62 -0.66
CA ALA A 286 9.58 8.87 -1.41
C ALA A 286 8.72 7.94 -0.52
N CYS A 287 7.51 7.58 -0.98
CA CYS A 287 6.59 6.67 -0.27
C CYS A 287 7.27 5.37 0.19
N GLY A 288 8.13 4.77 -0.65
CA GLY A 288 8.91 3.58 -0.29
C GLY A 288 9.84 3.73 0.93
N HIS A 289 10.04 4.94 1.46
CA HIS A 289 10.84 5.19 2.66
C HIS A 289 10.01 5.53 3.91
N ASN A 290 8.69 5.69 3.78
CA ASN A 290 7.81 6.09 4.86
C ASN A 290 7.11 4.86 5.47
N ASN A 291 7.64 4.28 6.55
CA ASN A 291 7.18 3.00 7.10
C ASN A 291 7.09 3.01 8.63
N LEU A 292 6.26 2.13 9.18
CA LEU A 292 6.24 1.84 10.60
C LEU A 292 7.18 0.67 10.93
N PHE A 293 7.81 0.73 12.10
CA PHE A 293 8.71 -0.28 12.64
C PHE A 293 8.25 -0.63 14.04
N VAL A 294 8.45 -1.87 14.49
CA VAL A 294 8.04 -2.30 15.83
C VAL A 294 8.84 -1.65 16.96
N SER A 295 9.98 -1.02 16.64
CA SER A 295 10.83 -0.33 17.61
C SER A 295 11.75 0.70 16.94
N GLN A 296 12.32 1.60 17.76
CA GLN A 296 13.40 2.51 17.35
C GLN A 296 14.60 1.74 16.77
N GLN A 297 15.04 0.68 17.44
CA GLN A 297 16.19 -0.11 16.99
C GLN A 297 15.96 -0.72 15.61
N ASN A 298 14.75 -1.20 15.31
CA ASN A 298 14.43 -1.73 13.99
C ASN A 298 14.44 -0.65 12.92
N ALA A 299 13.90 0.54 13.21
CA ALA A 299 13.93 1.68 12.31
C ALA A 299 15.37 2.10 11.96
N GLU A 300 16.24 2.19 12.97
CA GLU A 300 17.66 2.54 12.81
C GLU A 300 18.42 1.46 12.03
N ASN A 301 18.24 0.19 12.40
CA ASN A 301 18.84 -0.94 11.70
C ASN A 301 18.44 -0.95 10.22
N TRP A 302 17.14 -0.83 9.94
CA TRP A 302 16.65 -0.77 8.57
C TRP A 302 17.27 0.40 7.81
N THR A 303 17.27 1.60 8.39
CA THR A 303 17.82 2.80 7.77
C THR A 303 19.31 2.67 7.43
N SER A 304 20.09 2.03 8.31
CA SER A 304 21.52 1.78 8.07
C SER A 304 21.79 0.87 6.86
N THR A 305 20.82 0.03 6.48
CA THR A 305 20.93 -0.88 5.33
C THR A 305 20.49 -0.25 4.01
N GLN A 306 20.10 1.03 3.99
CA GLN A 306 19.60 1.73 2.80
C GLN A 306 20.61 2.78 2.30
N PRO A 307 21.48 2.46 1.32
CA PRO A 307 22.56 3.36 0.90
C PRO A 307 22.07 4.70 0.33
N ARG A 308 20.89 4.70 -0.30
CA ARG A 308 20.29 5.92 -0.87
C ARG A 308 19.74 6.87 0.19
N LEU A 309 19.33 6.35 1.35
CA LEU A 309 18.90 7.16 2.50
C LEU A 309 20.11 7.73 3.24
N ALA A 310 21.19 6.95 3.37
CA ALA A 310 22.43 7.42 3.99
C ALA A 310 23.07 8.63 3.29
N GLN A 311 22.83 8.79 1.98
CA GLN A 311 23.33 9.91 1.17
C GLN A 311 22.47 11.19 1.29
N GLN A 312 21.23 11.09 1.78
CA GLN A 312 20.25 12.19 1.77
C GLN A 312 19.86 12.68 3.17
N GLN A 313 20.73 12.50 4.17
CA GLN A 313 20.44 12.65 5.61
C GLN A 313 19.66 11.45 6.15
N ILE A 314 20.07 10.96 7.33
CA ILE A 314 19.36 9.87 8.03
C ILE A 314 17.91 10.32 8.21
N PRO A 315 16.92 9.59 7.64
CA PRO A 315 15.53 9.98 7.76
C PRO A 315 15.14 10.06 9.24
N PRO A 316 14.37 11.09 9.64
CA PRO A 316 13.92 11.22 11.00
C PRO A 316 13.05 10.02 11.41
N VAL A 317 13.27 9.57 12.64
CA VAL A 317 12.45 8.56 13.31
C VAL A 317 11.58 9.27 14.34
N TYR A 318 10.28 9.09 14.25
CA TYR A 318 9.30 9.77 15.09
C TYR A 318 8.55 8.81 16.00
N ASP A 319 8.18 9.32 17.18
CA ASP A 319 7.01 8.79 17.87
C ASP A 319 5.75 9.10 17.05
N ILE A 320 4.91 8.07 16.85
CA ILE A 320 3.73 8.17 15.99
C ILE A 320 2.73 9.20 16.54
N ARG A 321 2.57 9.29 17.87
CA ARG A 321 1.62 10.23 18.50
C ARG A 321 2.08 11.66 18.34
N GLU A 322 3.36 11.91 18.62
CA GLU A 322 3.96 13.22 18.46
C GLU A 322 3.87 13.68 17.00
N ARG A 323 4.13 12.78 16.05
CA ARG A 323 4.07 13.12 14.64
C ARG A 323 2.65 13.44 14.16
N LEU A 324 1.65 12.69 14.63
CA LEU A 324 0.25 12.99 14.33
C LEU A 324 -0.18 14.36 14.86
N ALA A 325 0.24 14.72 16.09
CA ALA A 325 -0.01 16.04 16.65
C ALA A 325 0.64 17.15 15.81
N GLN A 326 1.87 16.95 15.34
CA GLN A 326 2.55 17.90 14.44
C GLN A 326 1.80 18.06 13.10
N ILE A 327 1.34 16.96 12.49
CA ILE A 327 0.58 17.01 11.23
C ILE A 327 -0.75 17.76 11.42
N ALA A 328 -1.44 17.50 12.53
CA ALA A 328 -2.68 18.19 12.85
C ALA A 328 -2.46 19.71 13.01
N GLU A 329 -1.38 20.11 13.68
CA GLU A 329 -1.04 21.53 13.85
C GLU A 329 -0.64 22.20 12.53
N GLN A 330 0.17 21.54 11.71
CA GLN A 330 0.52 22.00 10.36
C GLN A 330 -0.73 22.20 9.48
N SER A 331 -1.71 21.31 9.61
CA SER A 331 -2.96 21.39 8.83
C SER A 331 -3.82 22.59 9.22
N LYS A 332 -3.84 22.97 10.52
CA LYS A 332 -4.54 24.18 10.98
C LYS A 332 -3.91 25.46 10.44
N GLN A 333 -2.58 25.54 10.45
CA GLN A 333 -1.85 26.71 9.94
C GLN A 333 -2.08 26.91 8.44
N GLN A 334 -2.11 25.82 7.67
CA GLN A 334 -2.41 25.88 6.24
C GLN A 334 -3.85 26.33 5.94
N SER A 335 -4.81 26.05 6.83
CA SER A 335 -6.18 26.53 6.68
C SER A 335 -6.35 28.01 7.05
N SER A 336 -5.53 28.57 7.94
CA SER A 336 -5.61 29.98 8.34
C SER A 336 -4.94 30.94 7.36
N ASP A 337 -3.93 30.48 6.61
CA ASP A 337 -3.20 31.30 5.64
C ASP A 337 -3.93 31.41 4.27
N GLY A 338 -5.09 30.75 4.14
CA GLY A 338 -5.92 30.74 2.93
C GLY A 338 -7.22 31.56 3.03
N GLU A 339 -7.48 32.23 4.17
CA GLU A 339 -8.58 33.19 4.36
C GLU A 339 -8.11 34.64 4.17
#